data_AF-A0A1S4A4K3-F1
#
_entry.id   AF-A0A1S4A4K3-F1
#
_cell.length_a   1.000
_cell.length_b   1.000
_cell.length_c   1.000
_cell.angle_alpha   90.00
_cell.angle_beta   90.00
_cell.angle_gamma   90.00
#
_symmetry.space_group_name_H-M   'P 1'
#
loop_
_entity.id
_entity.type
_entity.pdbx_description
1 polymer ?
#
loop_
_entity_poly.entity_id
_entity_poly.type
_entity_poly.pdbx_seq_one_letter_code
_entity_poly.pdbx_strand_id
1 'polypeptide(L)'
;MLAKVIALATIIDDIYDAYGSYDEHMCFTEALERWDVSAIDELPPYMKSCYLAILGVYAEMEEELAKRGESYRVDYAKNEVISI
;
A
#
# COMPACT_ATOMS: atom_id res chain seq x y z
N MET A 1 6.33 4.65 12.45
CA MET A 1 6.06 3.53 11.52
C MET A 1 4.74 2.82 11.80
N LEU A 2 4.59 2.07 12.89
CA LEU A 2 3.39 1.23 13.12
C LEU A 2 2.05 1.99 13.01
N ALA A 3 1.92 3.15 13.65
CA ALA A 3 0.67 3.94 13.58
C ALA A 3 0.31 4.38 12.15
N LYS A 4 1.30 4.70 11.31
CA LYS A 4 1.08 5.06 9.89
C LYS A 4 0.59 3.84 9.10
N VAL A 5 1.19 2.67 9.32
CA VAL A 5 0.79 1.40 8.68
C VAL A 5 -0.64 1.03 9.07
N ILE A 6 -0.99 1.10 10.36
CA ILE A 6 -2.35 0.80 10.83
C ILE A 6 -3.37 1.77 10.21
N ALA A 7 -3.07 3.07 10.17
CA ALA A 7 -3.98 4.04 9.55
C ALA A 7 -4.18 3.81 8.05
N LEU A 8 -3.14 3.37 7.33
CA LEU A 8 -3.28 2.98 5.92
C LEU A 8 -4.11 1.70 5.77
N ALA A 9 -3.88 0.70 6.63
CA ALA A 9 -4.66 -0.54 6.61
C ALA A 9 -6.16 -0.27 6.81
N THR A 10 -6.54 0.63 7.71
CA THR A 10 -7.96 1.01 7.89
C THR A 10 -8.54 1.73 6.66
N ILE A 11 -7.74 2.53 5.96
CA ILE A 11 -8.19 3.19 4.72
C ILE A 11 -8.39 2.16 3.61
N ILE A 12 -7.49 1.18 3.50
CA ILE A 12 -7.62 0.08 2.53
C ILE A 12 -8.90 -0.72 2.85
N ASP A 13 -9.12 -1.09 4.11
CA ASP A 13 -10.32 -1.79 4.58
C ASP A 13 -11.60 -1.04 4.19
N ASP A 14 -11.70 0.25 4.50
CA ASP A 14 -12.84 1.09 4.11
C ASP A 14 -13.07 1.14 2.59
N ILE A 15 -11.98 1.15 1.80
CA ILE A 15 -12.08 1.09 0.34
C ILE A 15 -12.75 -0.22 -0.06
N TYR A 16 -12.25 -1.38 0.37
CA TYR A 16 -12.81 -2.68 -0.02
C TYR A 16 -14.21 -2.96 0.54
N ASP A 17 -14.54 -2.46 1.74
CA ASP A 17 -15.84 -2.72 2.37
C ASP A 17 -16.95 -1.77 1.93
N ALA A 18 -16.62 -0.53 1.55
CA ALA A 18 -17.61 0.52 1.33
C ALA A 18 -17.46 1.32 0.02
N TYR A 19 -16.31 1.29 -0.67
CA TYR A 19 -16.04 2.17 -1.81
C TYR A 19 -15.35 1.50 -3.01
N GLY A 20 -16.13 1.22 -4.05
CA GLY A 20 -15.61 0.85 -5.36
C GLY A 20 -16.48 -0.19 -6.01
N SER A 21 -16.29 -0.35 -7.31
CA SER A 21 -16.78 -1.52 -8.02
C SER A 21 -15.76 -2.66 -7.92
N TYR A 22 -16.23 -3.88 -8.17
CA TYR A 22 -15.37 -5.07 -8.21
C TYR A 22 -14.15 -4.88 -9.14
N ASP A 23 -14.35 -4.28 -10.31
CA ASP A 23 -13.28 -4.02 -11.27
C ASP A 23 -12.26 -3.00 -10.73
N GLU A 24 -12.72 -1.95 -10.04
CA GLU A 24 -11.84 -0.98 -9.39
C GLU A 24 -11.03 -1.60 -8.24
N HIS A 25 -11.65 -2.49 -7.47
CA HIS A 25 -10.96 -3.26 -6.43
C HIS A 25 -9.89 -4.19 -7.02
N MET A 26 -10.17 -4.86 -8.13
CA MET A 26 -9.17 -5.67 -8.82
C MET A 26 -7.98 -4.83 -9.30
N CYS A 27 -8.23 -3.68 -9.94
CA CYS A 27 -7.15 -2.78 -10.35
C CYS A 27 -6.31 -2.31 -9.15
N PHE A 28 -6.95 -2.06 -8.01
CA PHE A 28 -6.26 -1.67 -6.79
C PHE A 28 -5.41 -2.81 -6.21
N THR A 29 -5.93 -4.05 -6.19
CA THR A 29 -5.18 -5.24 -5.77
C THR A 29 -3.97 -5.45 -6.68
N GLU A 30 -4.14 -5.40 -8.00
CA GLU A 30 -3.04 -5.57 -8.96
C GLU A 30 -1.95 -4.49 -8.79
N ALA A 31 -2.35 -3.25 -8.49
CA ALA A 31 -1.40 -2.19 -8.19
C ALA A 31 -0.63 -2.43 -6.88
N LEU A 32 -1.30 -2.95 -5.85
CA LEU A 32 -0.65 -3.33 -4.58
C LEU A 32 0.33 -4.49 -4.79
N GLU A 33 -0.03 -5.52 -5.56
CA GLU A 33 0.87 -6.63 -5.89
C GLU A 33 2.12 -6.18 -6.66
N ARG A 34 1.96 -5.24 -7.60
CA ARG A 34 3.09 -4.65 -8.34
C ARG A 34 4.00 -3.79 -7.48
N TRP A 35 3.43 -3.09 -6.49
CA TRP A 35 4.15 -2.19 -5.58
C TRP A 35 5.04 -1.15 -6.32
N ASP A 36 4.57 -0.61 -7.45
CA ASP A 36 5.32 0.28 -8.33
C ASP A 36 4.52 1.55 -8.62
N VAL A 37 5.17 2.71 -8.52
CA VAL A 37 4.52 4.01 -8.76
C VAL A 37 3.89 4.13 -10.15
N SER A 38 4.38 3.40 -11.15
CA SER A 38 3.82 3.36 -12.50
C SER A 38 2.40 2.79 -12.55
N ALA A 39 2.00 1.96 -11.59
CA ALA A 39 0.63 1.44 -11.51
C ALA A 39 -0.41 2.53 -11.17
N ILE A 40 0.02 3.72 -10.75
CA ILE A 40 -0.89 4.81 -10.37
C ILE A 40 -1.81 5.26 -11.52
N ASP A 41 -1.35 5.15 -12.77
CA ASP A 41 -2.12 5.59 -13.93
C ASP A 41 -3.29 4.66 -14.24
N GLU A 42 -3.23 3.42 -13.76
CA GLU A 42 -4.26 2.39 -13.89
C GLU A 42 -5.37 2.55 -12.84
N LEU A 43 -5.16 3.37 -11.79
CA LEU A 43 -6.08 3.51 -10.67
C LEU A 43 -7.15 4.61 -10.86
N PRO A 44 -8.36 4.44 -10.30
CA PRO A 44 -9.34 5.50 -10.18
C PRO A 44 -8.79 6.71 -9.40
N PRO A 45 -9.20 7.96 -9.74
CA PRO A 45 -8.65 9.17 -9.12
C PRO A 45 -8.70 9.20 -7.58
N TYR A 46 -9.73 8.62 -6.97
CA TYR A 46 -9.89 8.61 -5.51
C TYR A 46 -8.94 7.64 -4.79
N MET A 47 -8.49 6.57 -5.47
CA MET A 47 -7.56 5.57 -4.93
C MET A 47 -6.09 6.00 -5.06
N LYS A 48 -5.76 6.86 -6.05
CA LYS A 48 -4.38 7.30 -6.32
C LYS A 48 -3.68 7.88 -5.10
N SER A 49 -4.39 8.73 -4.34
CA SER A 49 -3.85 9.36 -3.13
C SER A 49 -3.51 8.34 -2.04
N CYS A 50 -4.38 7.35 -1.85
CA CYS A 50 -4.14 6.24 -0.92
C CYS A 50 -2.92 5.42 -1.36
N TYR A 51 -2.87 5.05 -2.64
CA TYR A 51 -1.76 4.27 -3.21
C TYR A 51 -0.40 4.96 -3.03
N LEU A 52 -0.32 6.26 -3.35
CA LEU A 52 0.90 7.04 -3.14
C LEU A 52 1.31 7.11 -1.67
N ALA A 53 0.33 7.24 -0.75
CA ALA A 53 0.61 7.25 0.67
C ALA A 53 1.17 5.90 1.15
N ILE A 54 0.66 4.78 0.64
CA ILE A 54 1.20 3.43 0.91
C ILE A 54 2.65 3.36 0.45
N LEU A 55 2.94 3.67 -0.82
CA LEU A 55 4.31 3.63 -1.35
C LEU A 55 5.25 4.52 -0.53
N GLY A 56 4.82 5.73 -0.18
CA GLY A 56 5.61 6.68 0.59
C GLY A 56 5.93 6.19 2.01
N VAL A 57 4.94 5.66 2.73
CA VAL A 57 5.14 5.12 4.10
C VAL A 57 6.08 3.92 4.09
N TYR A 58 5.97 3.04 3.10
CA TYR A 58 6.85 1.88 3.01
C TYR A 58 8.27 2.24 2.57
N ALA A 59 8.44 3.24 1.70
CA ALA A 59 9.76 3.78 1.37
C ALA A 59 10.44 4.45 2.58
N GLU A 60 9.69 5.22 3.38
CA GLU A 60 10.19 5.78 4.65
C GLU A 60 10.59 4.66 5.61
N MET A 61 9.78 3.59 5.70
CA MET A 61 10.09 2.42 6.54
C MET A 61 11.40 1.74 6.12
N GLU A 62 11.58 1.56 4.82
CA GLU A 62 12.77 0.95 4.22
C GLU A 62 14.01 1.77 4.50
N GLU A 63 13.95 3.10 4.33
CA GLU A 63 15.07 4.00 4.65
C GLU A 63 15.45 3.93 6.14
N GLU A 64 14.48 3.96 7.04
CA GLU A 64 14.72 3.90 8.49
C GLU A 64 15.32 2.56 8.95
N LEU A 65 14.89 1.45 8.32
CA LEU A 65 15.40 0.12 8.64
C LEU A 65 16.73 -0.18 7.94
N ALA A 66 16.97 0.38 6.76
CA ALA A 66 18.27 0.29 6.07
C ALA A 66 19.39 0.88 6.93
N LYS A 67 19.14 1.98 7.66
CA LYS A 67 20.08 2.57 8.64
C LYS A 67 20.49 1.58 9.74
N ARG A 68 19.71 0.53 9.97
CA ARG A 68 19.94 -0.52 10.98
C ARG A 68 20.36 -1.87 10.38
N GLY A 69 20.44 -1.97 9.05
CA GLY A 69 20.65 -3.24 8.35
C GLY A 69 19.45 -4.19 8.41
N GLU A 70 18.25 -3.67 8.65
CA GLU A 70 17.02 -4.45 8.87
C GLU A 70 15.97 -4.26 7.76
N SER A 71 16.36 -3.75 6.58
CA SER A 71 15.42 -3.44 5.49
C SER A 71 14.57 -4.64 5.03
N TYR A 72 15.09 -5.86 5.17
CA TYR A 72 14.38 -7.11 4.88
C TYR A 72 13.03 -7.24 5.63
N ARG A 73 12.85 -6.54 6.76
CA ARG A 73 11.59 -6.53 7.51
C ARG A 73 10.46 -5.85 6.76
N VAL A 74 10.78 -4.97 5.81
CA VAL A 74 9.77 -4.30 4.97
C VAL A 74 9.11 -5.29 4.03
N ASP A 75 9.85 -6.25 3.48
CA ASP A 75 9.28 -7.25 2.57
C ASP A 75 8.23 -8.11 3.28
N TYR A 76 8.48 -8.50 4.54
CA TYR A 76 7.48 -9.14 5.37
C TYR A 76 6.23 -8.26 5.53
N ALA A 77 6.39 -6.98 5.84
CA ALA A 77 5.26 -6.07 6.00
C ALA A 77 4.50 -5.78 4.70
N LYS A 78 5.15 -5.85 3.53
CA LYS A 78 4.50 -5.71 2.21
C LYS A 78 3.65 -6.95 1.91
N ASN A 79 4.18 -8.13 2.16
CA ASN A 79 3.48 -9.40 1.93
C ASN A 79 2.19 -9.51 2.77
N GLU A 80 2.21 -9.02 4.02
CA GLU A 80 1.01 -9.01 4.85
C GLU A 80 -0.10 -8.14 4.25
N VAL A 81 0.22 -7.02 3.61
CA VAL A 81 -0.79 -6.16 2.94
C VAL A 81 -1.40 -6.83 1.71
N ILE A 82 -0.58 -7.56 0.94
CA ILE A 82 -1.04 -8.28 -0.25
C ILE A 82 -1.90 -9.50 0.12
N SER A 83 -1.76 -10.01 1.35
CA SER A 83 -2.54 -11.15 1.85
C SER A 83 -3.91 -10.81 2.43
N ILE A 84 -4.27 -9.52 2.49
CA ILE A 84 -5.60 -9.02 2.93
C ILE A 84 -6.58 -9.13 1.76
#